data_AF-A0A661FU62-F1
#
_entry.id   AF-A0A661FU62-F1
#
_cell.length_a   1.000
_cell.length_b   1.000
_cell.length_c   1.000
_cell.angle_alpha   90.00
_cell.angle_beta   90.00
_cell.angle_gamma   90.00
#
_symmetry.space_group_name_H-M   'P 1'
#
loop_
_entity.id
_entity.type
_entity.pdbx_description
1 polymer ?
#
loop_
_entity_poly.entity_id
_entity_poly.type
_entity_poly.pdbx_seq_one_letter_code
_entity_poly.pdbx_strand_id
1 'polypeptide(L)'
;MALEYYANIAEIVGVILVVVTLVFLTMQIRQNTRALRSTTIQSVMQSEIAMMSLLVENAATWEKIQSGTPLASGEETRRAIVLFNVYMIETESRYHQFKTGYLDAQPWDGRLGTLPGVVRLPIFKLWRSSPGGESHAADFLALLDELVKGNRNEQQ
;
A
#
# COMPACT_ATOMS: atom_id res chain seq x y z
N MET A 1 56.51 27.26 19.13
CA MET A 1 57.15 26.76 17.90
C MET A 1 56.87 25.27 17.63
N ALA A 2 57.50 24.29 18.29
CA ALA A 2 57.26 22.87 17.96
C ALA A 2 55.82 22.39 18.27
N LEU A 3 55.26 22.80 19.42
CA LEU A 3 53.89 22.44 19.82
C LEU A 3 52.82 23.00 18.86
N GLU A 4 52.99 24.25 18.41
CA GLU A 4 52.10 24.90 17.44
C GLU A 4 52.16 24.21 16.07
N TYR A 5 53.34 23.76 15.65
CA TYR A 5 53.50 22.99 14.42
C TYR A 5 52.72 21.67 14.46
N TYR A 6 52.82 20.91 15.57
CA TYR A 6 52.05 19.67 15.74
C TYR A 6 50.55 19.92 15.87
N ALA A 7 50.14 21.02 16.53
CA ALA A 7 48.74 21.40 16.63
C ALA A 7 48.13 21.71 15.24
N ASN A 8 48.83 22.46 14.40
CA ASN A 8 48.38 22.79 13.05
C ASN A 8 48.28 21.53 12.16
N ILE A 9 49.22 20.58 12.30
CA ILE A 9 49.12 19.28 11.59
C ILE A 9 47.90 18.50 12.06
N ALA A 10 47.67 18.42 13.37
CA ALA A 10 46.53 17.71 13.94
C ALA A 10 45.20 18.33 13.48
N GLU A 11 45.13 19.66 13.36
CA GLU A 11 43.96 20.38 12.86
C GLU A 11 43.69 20.06 11.39
N ILE A 12 44.72 20.11 10.52
CA ILE A 12 44.59 19.77 9.10
C ILE A 12 44.14 18.31 8.94
N VAL A 13 44.76 17.39 9.67
CA VAL A 13 44.39 15.97 9.65
C VAL A 13 42.95 15.78 10.14
N GLY A 14 42.56 16.47 11.22
CA GLY A 14 41.20 16.45 11.75
C GLY A 14 40.17 16.90 10.71
N VAL A 15 40.41 18.02 10.03
CA VAL A 15 39.53 18.53 8.97
C VAL A 15 39.44 17.52 7.81
N ILE A 16 40.55 16.93 7.38
CA ILE A 16 40.56 15.91 6.32
C ILE A 16 39.71 14.69 6.75
N LEU A 17 39.88 14.21 7.99
CA LEU A 17 39.12 13.06 8.51
C LEU A 17 37.61 13.35 8.58
N VAL A 18 37.22 14.57 8.97
CA VAL A 18 35.82 15.02 8.96
C VAL A 18 35.25 14.99 7.54
N VAL A 19 35.98 15.54 6.55
CA VAL A 19 35.53 15.53 5.14
C VAL A 19 35.38 14.11 4.62
N VAL A 20 36.35 13.23 4.88
CA VAL A 20 36.29 11.81 4.47
C VAL A 20 35.07 11.12 5.10
N THR A 21 34.79 11.40 6.38
CA THR A 21 33.65 10.81 7.08
C THR A 21 32.32 11.30 6.50
N LEU A 22 32.19 12.59 6.13
CA LEU A 22 30.98 13.12 5.49
C LEU A 22 30.74 12.51 4.10
N VAL A 23 31.79 12.32 3.31
CA VAL A 23 31.69 11.65 2.01
C VAL A 23 31.25 10.20 2.19
N PHE A 24 31.88 9.48 3.12
CA PHE A 24 31.53 8.09 3.43
C PHE A 24 30.08 7.98 3.92
N LEU A 25 29.64 8.84 4.83
CA LEU A 25 28.26 8.87 5.34
C LEU A 25 27.26 9.13 4.21
N THR A 26 27.57 10.06 3.31
CA THR A 26 26.72 10.36 2.15
C THR A 26 26.59 9.12 1.24
N MET A 27 27.69 8.43 0.97
CA MET A 27 27.68 7.17 0.21
C MET A 27 26.87 6.09 0.92
N GLN A 28 27.04 5.94 2.23
CA GLN A 28 26.32 4.97 3.05
C GLN A 28 24.81 5.24 3.05
N ILE A 29 24.39 6.50 3.19
CA ILE A 29 22.97 6.87 3.12
C ILE A 29 22.41 6.48 1.75
N ARG A 30 23.09 6.80 0.64
CA ARG A 30 22.61 6.45 -0.71
C ARG A 30 22.48 4.94 -0.91
N GLN A 31 23.43 4.15 -0.42
CA GLN A 31 23.37 2.68 -0.49
C GLN A 31 22.22 2.14 0.35
N ASN A 32 22.07 2.63 1.59
CA ASN A 32 20.97 2.26 2.48
C ASN A 32 19.61 2.61 1.88
N THR A 33 19.44 3.80 1.30
CA THR A 33 18.20 4.20 0.63
C THR A 33 17.87 3.26 -0.53
N ARG A 34 18.87 2.85 -1.34
CA ARG A 34 18.65 1.90 -2.44
C ARG A 34 18.23 0.52 -1.93
N ALA A 35 18.88 0.03 -0.88
CA ALA A 35 18.53 -1.25 -0.27
C ALA A 35 17.12 -1.23 0.34
N LEU A 36 16.79 -0.21 1.12
CA LEU A 36 15.46 -0.01 1.70
C LEU A 36 14.36 0.08 0.63
N ARG A 37 14.62 0.78 -0.48
CA ARG A 37 13.68 0.82 -1.61
C ARG A 37 13.44 -0.57 -2.20
N SER A 38 14.51 -1.36 -2.39
CA SER A 38 14.39 -2.73 -2.90
C SER A 38 13.59 -3.63 -1.95
N THR A 39 13.85 -3.56 -0.64
CA THR A 39 13.10 -4.31 0.37
C THR A 39 11.62 -3.91 0.39
N THR A 40 11.33 -2.62 0.25
CA THR A 40 9.95 -2.11 0.18
C THR A 40 9.22 -2.70 -1.02
N ILE A 41 9.81 -2.61 -2.22
CA ILE A 41 9.24 -3.20 -3.45
C ILE A 41 8.98 -4.69 -3.27
N GLN A 42 9.95 -5.42 -2.69
CA GLN A 42 9.79 -6.85 -2.44
C GLN A 42 8.66 -7.14 -1.45
N SER A 43 8.50 -6.35 -0.38
CA SER A 43 7.42 -6.52 0.59
C SER A 43 6.03 -6.28 -0.02
N VAL A 44 5.90 -5.29 -0.91
CA VAL A 44 4.66 -5.02 -1.64
C VAL A 44 4.32 -6.19 -2.56
N MET A 45 5.32 -6.68 -3.30
CA MET A 45 5.14 -7.82 -4.19
C MET A 45 4.77 -9.10 -3.43
N GLN A 46 5.35 -9.35 -2.25
CA GLN A 46 4.97 -10.47 -1.39
C GLN A 46 3.54 -10.34 -0.87
N SER A 47 3.13 -9.13 -0.45
CA SER A 47 1.74 -8.87 -0.03
C SER A 47 0.75 -9.12 -1.17
N GLU A 48 1.11 -8.74 -2.39
CA GLU A 48 0.29 -8.97 -3.58
C GLU A 48 0.17 -10.46 -3.92
N ILE A 49 1.28 -11.20 -3.90
CA ILE A 49 1.27 -12.64 -4.11
C ILE A 49 0.41 -13.34 -3.06
N ALA A 50 0.54 -12.97 -1.79
CA ALA A 50 -0.26 -13.54 -0.70
C ALA A 50 -1.77 -13.28 -0.90
N MET A 51 -2.14 -12.07 -1.35
CA MET A 51 -3.53 -11.76 -1.70
C MET A 51 -4.02 -12.66 -2.85
N MET A 52 -3.24 -12.77 -3.92
CA MET A 52 -3.61 -13.57 -5.09
C MET A 52 -3.75 -15.05 -4.73
N SER A 53 -2.86 -15.59 -3.89
CA SER A 53 -2.97 -16.94 -3.37
C SER A 53 -4.27 -17.16 -2.60
N LEU A 54 -4.64 -16.22 -1.71
CA LEU A 54 -5.89 -16.30 -0.96
C LEU A 54 -7.12 -16.27 -1.88
N LEU A 55 -7.11 -15.43 -2.92
CA LEU A 55 -8.19 -15.36 -3.91
C LEU A 55 -8.32 -16.66 -4.71
N VAL A 56 -7.19 -17.28 -5.08
CA VAL A 56 -7.18 -18.58 -5.77
C VAL A 56 -7.71 -19.70 -4.87
N GLU A 57 -7.29 -19.74 -3.60
CA GLU A 57 -7.78 -20.72 -2.62
C GLU A 57 -9.30 -20.57 -2.36
N ASN A 58 -9.83 -19.36 -2.53
CA ASN A 58 -11.24 -19.04 -2.35
C ASN A 58 -11.96 -18.75 -3.67
N ALA A 59 -11.46 -19.29 -4.79
CA ALA A 59 -11.91 -18.92 -6.15
C ALA A 59 -13.43 -19.01 -6.33
N ALA A 60 -14.07 -20.06 -5.81
CA ALA A 60 -15.53 -20.21 -5.92
C ALA A 60 -16.32 -19.10 -5.21
N THR A 61 -15.86 -18.69 -4.02
CA THR A 61 -16.48 -17.56 -3.29
C THR A 61 -16.17 -16.24 -3.97
N TRP A 62 -14.95 -16.07 -4.47
CA TRP A 62 -14.54 -14.87 -5.20
C TRP A 62 -15.30 -14.70 -6.51
N GLU A 63 -15.51 -15.78 -7.25
CA GLU A 63 -16.32 -15.79 -8.48
C GLU A 63 -17.75 -15.33 -8.19
N LYS A 64 -18.41 -15.87 -7.15
CA LYS A 64 -19.75 -15.42 -6.73
C LYS A 64 -19.80 -13.95 -6.34
N ILE A 65 -18.76 -13.46 -5.67
CA ILE A 65 -18.62 -12.03 -5.35
C ILE A 65 -18.59 -11.21 -6.64
N GLN A 66 -17.75 -11.59 -7.60
CA GLN A 66 -17.54 -10.86 -8.86
C GLN A 66 -18.75 -10.92 -9.80
N SER A 67 -19.43 -12.06 -9.87
CA SER A 67 -20.65 -12.24 -10.68
C SER A 67 -21.91 -11.66 -10.02
N GLY A 68 -21.83 -11.31 -8.73
CA GLY A 68 -23.01 -10.91 -7.95
C GLY A 68 -24.00 -12.05 -7.72
N THR A 69 -23.59 -13.31 -7.91
CA THR A 69 -24.43 -14.48 -7.64
C THR A 69 -24.81 -14.52 -6.16
N PRO A 70 -26.09 -14.80 -5.82
CA PRO A 70 -26.52 -14.91 -4.43
C PRO A 70 -25.69 -15.93 -3.65
N LEU A 71 -25.35 -15.56 -2.41
CA LEU A 71 -24.63 -16.41 -1.47
C LEU A 71 -25.65 -17.37 -0.84
N ALA A 72 -25.33 -18.65 -0.79
CA ALA A 72 -26.25 -19.73 -0.48
C ALA A 72 -26.57 -19.85 1.03
N SER A 73 -25.72 -19.32 1.90
CA SER A 73 -25.89 -19.40 3.35
C SER A 73 -25.31 -18.19 4.10
N GLY A 74 -25.68 -18.06 5.38
CA GLY A 74 -25.10 -17.05 6.27
C GLY A 74 -23.60 -17.27 6.52
N GLU A 75 -23.15 -18.52 6.56
CA GLU A 75 -21.73 -18.86 6.66
C GLU A 75 -20.97 -18.42 5.41
N GLU A 76 -21.49 -18.74 4.22
CA GLU A 76 -20.89 -18.32 2.96
C GLU A 76 -20.85 -16.78 2.86
N THR A 77 -21.90 -16.12 3.34
CA THR A 77 -21.96 -14.66 3.41
C THR A 77 -20.88 -14.08 4.32
N ARG A 78 -20.68 -14.67 5.51
CA ARG A 78 -19.62 -14.24 6.42
C ARG A 78 -18.24 -14.45 5.79
N ARG A 79 -17.99 -15.59 5.15
CA ARG A 79 -16.72 -15.86 4.44
C ARG A 79 -16.49 -14.86 3.32
N ALA A 80 -17.52 -14.55 2.52
CA ALA A 80 -17.45 -13.57 1.45
C ALA A 80 -17.14 -12.15 1.97
N ILE A 81 -17.77 -11.72 3.07
CA ILE A 81 -17.50 -10.43 3.71
C ILE A 81 -16.05 -10.35 4.19
N VAL A 82 -15.55 -11.40 4.84
CA VAL A 82 -14.15 -11.44 5.32
C VAL A 82 -13.16 -11.41 4.15
N LEU A 83 -13.41 -12.21 3.11
CA LEU A 83 -12.56 -12.24 1.92
C LEU A 83 -12.53 -10.87 1.22
N PHE A 84 -13.70 -10.23 1.08
CA PHE A 84 -13.82 -8.90 0.52
C PHE A 84 -13.13 -7.84 1.40
N ASN A 85 -13.18 -7.99 2.73
CA ASN A 85 -12.47 -7.12 3.64
C ASN A 85 -10.96 -7.21 3.46
N VAL A 86 -10.43 -8.42 3.28
CA VAL A 86 -9.00 -8.63 3.00
C VAL A 86 -8.59 -7.92 1.70
N TYR A 87 -9.41 -8.02 0.64
CA TYR A 87 -9.21 -7.25 -0.59
C TYR A 87 -9.22 -5.72 -0.34
N MET A 88 -10.12 -5.22 0.50
CA MET A 88 -10.20 -3.79 0.82
C MET A 88 -9.01 -3.29 1.65
N ILE A 89 -8.50 -4.08 2.59
CA ILE A 89 -7.28 -3.75 3.37
C ILE A 89 -6.09 -3.57 2.43
N GLU A 90 -5.94 -4.46 1.46
CA GLU A 90 -4.84 -4.36 0.51
C GLU A 90 -5.00 -3.17 -0.44
N THR A 91 -6.24 -2.87 -0.85
CA THR A 91 -6.56 -1.68 -1.65
C THR A 91 -6.22 -0.40 -0.88
N GLU A 92 -6.61 -0.32 0.39
CA GLU A 92 -6.31 0.81 1.27
C GLU A 92 -4.79 0.97 1.48
N SER A 93 -4.08 -0.13 1.71
CA SER A 93 -2.62 -0.11 1.85
C SER A 93 -1.95 0.50 0.61
N ARG A 94 -2.41 0.15 -0.59
CA ARG A 94 -1.93 0.77 -1.84
C ARG A 94 -2.29 2.25 -1.94
N TYR A 95 -3.50 2.62 -1.56
CA TYR A 95 -3.94 4.02 -1.54
C TYR A 95 -3.02 4.89 -0.69
N HIS A 96 -2.70 4.45 0.53
CA HIS A 96 -1.80 5.19 1.42
C HIS A 96 -0.36 5.20 0.93
N GLN A 97 0.13 4.11 0.36
CA GLN A 97 1.48 4.06 -0.24
C GLN A 97 1.61 5.00 -1.45
N PHE A 98 0.56 5.12 -2.28
CA PHE A 98 0.50 6.10 -3.35
C PHE A 98 0.47 7.53 -2.83
N LYS A 99 -0.42 7.83 -1.86
CA LYS A 99 -0.57 9.17 -1.27
C LYS A 99 0.69 9.69 -0.60
N THR A 100 1.49 8.80 -0.04
CA THR A 100 2.77 9.11 0.62
C THR A 100 3.97 9.17 -0.35
N GLY A 101 3.75 8.90 -1.65
CA GLY A 101 4.79 8.93 -2.68
C GLY A 101 5.74 7.73 -2.67
N TYR A 102 5.41 6.68 -1.92
CA TYR A 102 6.20 5.44 -1.86
C TYR A 102 5.95 4.52 -3.06
N LEU A 103 4.77 4.60 -3.65
CA LEU A 103 4.39 3.88 -4.86
C LEU A 103 4.36 4.83 -6.07
N ASP A 104 4.90 4.41 -7.21
CA ASP A 104 4.69 5.10 -8.48
C ASP A 104 3.18 5.17 -8.79
N ALA A 105 2.72 6.11 -9.62
CA ALA A 105 1.29 6.31 -9.89
C ALA A 105 0.64 5.12 -10.61
N GLN A 106 1.39 4.43 -11.48
CA GLN A 106 0.86 3.41 -12.39
C GLN A 106 0.09 2.26 -11.68
N PRO A 107 0.59 1.63 -10.60
CA PRO A 107 -0.17 0.57 -9.91
C PRO A 107 -1.44 1.09 -9.21
N TRP A 108 -1.45 2.34 -8.77
CA TRP A 108 -2.65 2.95 -8.19
C TRP A 108 -3.69 3.26 -9.27
N ASP A 109 -3.29 3.84 -10.40
CA ASP A 109 -4.18 4.14 -11.52
C ASP A 109 -4.86 2.87 -12.05
N GLY A 110 -4.12 1.77 -12.17
CA GLY A 110 -4.67 0.47 -12.55
C GLY A 110 -5.71 -0.04 -11.55
N ARG A 111 -5.48 0.13 -10.24
CA ARG A 111 -6.48 -0.19 -9.20
C ARG A 111 -7.70 0.72 -9.33
N LEU A 112 -7.49 2.01 -9.55
CA LEU A 112 -8.56 3.00 -9.72
C LEU A 112 -9.45 2.69 -10.94
N GLY A 113 -8.90 2.07 -11.98
CA GLY A 113 -9.69 1.62 -13.14
C GLY A 113 -10.68 0.49 -12.83
N THR A 114 -10.44 -0.32 -11.80
CA THR A 114 -11.28 -1.48 -11.45
C THR A 114 -12.17 -1.24 -10.23
N LEU A 115 -11.71 -0.40 -9.30
CA LEU A 115 -12.40 -0.11 -8.04
C LEU A 115 -13.85 0.41 -8.21
N PRO A 116 -14.18 1.26 -9.21
CA PRO A 116 -15.56 1.65 -9.50
C PRO A 116 -16.49 0.47 -9.78
N GLY A 117 -16.00 -0.59 -10.42
CA GLY A 117 -16.76 -1.82 -10.65
C GLY A 117 -16.96 -2.60 -9.35
N VAL A 118 -15.92 -2.67 -8.52
CA VAL A 118 -15.95 -3.40 -7.24
C VAL A 118 -16.96 -2.79 -6.26
N VAL A 119 -17.03 -1.47 -6.14
CA VAL A 119 -17.99 -0.80 -5.23
C VAL A 119 -19.45 -0.95 -5.67
N ARG A 120 -19.70 -1.38 -6.91
CA ARG A 120 -21.06 -1.68 -7.42
C ARG A 120 -21.53 -3.08 -7.04
N LEU A 121 -20.62 -3.98 -6.64
CA LEU A 121 -20.97 -5.36 -6.32
C LEU A 121 -21.90 -5.41 -5.09
N PRO A 122 -22.87 -6.35 -5.04
CA PRO A 122 -23.77 -6.49 -3.90
C PRO A 122 -23.04 -6.67 -2.56
N ILE A 123 -21.89 -7.37 -2.59
CA ILE A 123 -21.06 -7.60 -1.41
C ILE A 123 -20.58 -6.30 -0.77
N PHE A 124 -20.40 -5.22 -1.54
CA PHE A 124 -19.90 -3.95 -1.03
C PHE A 124 -20.84 -3.38 0.03
N LYS A 125 -22.16 -3.44 -0.19
CA LYS A 125 -23.16 -2.98 0.78
C LYS A 125 -23.16 -3.83 2.05
N LEU A 126 -23.02 -5.15 1.89
CA LEU A 126 -22.94 -6.09 3.01
C LEU A 126 -21.67 -5.84 3.84
N TRP A 127 -20.52 -5.68 3.19
CA TRP A 127 -19.25 -5.37 3.83
C TRP A 127 -19.27 -4.00 4.51
N ARG A 128 -19.85 -2.97 3.88
CA ARG A 128 -19.93 -1.61 4.44
C ARG A 128 -20.74 -1.55 5.75
N SER A 129 -21.67 -2.49 5.92
CA SER A 129 -22.51 -2.68 7.11
C SER A 129 -21.92 -3.69 8.11
N SER A 130 -20.72 -4.19 7.85
CA SER A 130 -19.99 -5.13 8.72
C SER A 130 -18.88 -4.41 9.49
N PRO A 131 -18.35 -5.00 10.57
CA PRO A 131 -17.21 -4.43 11.31
C PRO A 131 -15.98 -4.16 10.43
N GLY A 132 -15.81 -4.94 9.35
CA GLY A 132 -14.74 -4.73 8.37
C GLY A 132 -14.83 -3.33 7.74
N GLY A 133 -16.01 -2.96 7.24
CA GLY A 133 -16.24 -1.66 6.61
C GLY A 133 -16.14 -0.45 7.54
N GLU A 134 -16.15 -0.66 8.85
CA GLU A 134 -15.94 0.39 9.86
C GLU A 134 -14.47 0.54 10.26
N SER A 135 -13.63 -0.46 9.95
CA SER A 135 -12.23 -0.52 10.42
C SER A 135 -11.21 0.25 9.56
N HIS A 136 -11.65 0.80 8.43
CA HIS A 136 -10.78 1.51 7.48
C HIS A 136 -10.64 3.00 7.79
N ALA A 137 -9.58 3.63 7.28
CA ALA A 137 -9.35 5.05 7.44
C ALA A 137 -10.45 5.89 6.77
N ALA A 138 -10.76 7.03 7.39
CA ALA A 138 -11.87 7.89 6.95
C ALA A 138 -11.68 8.46 5.54
N ASP A 139 -10.44 8.75 5.14
CA ASP A 139 -10.12 9.26 3.80
C ASP A 139 -10.26 8.18 2.71
N PHE A 140 -9.88 6.94 3.01
CA PHE A 140 -10.14 5.80 2.13
C PHE A 140 -11.65 5.54 1.97
N LEU A 141 -12.41 5.58 3.06
CA LEU A 141 -13.87 5.44 2.99
C LEU A 141 -14.53 6.57 2.19
N ALA A 142 -14.03 7.81 2.33
CA ALA A 142 -14.51 8.94 1.55
C ALA A 142 -14.26 8.76 0.04
N LEU A 143 -13.10 8.23 -0.35
CA LEU A 143 -12.81 7.86 -1.74
C LEU A 143 -13.82 6.83 -2.26
N LEU A 144 -14.10 5.77 -1.50
CA LEU A 144 -15.07 4.76 -1.91
C LEU A 144 -16.48 5.35 -2.08
N ASP A 145 -16.90 6.24 -1.17
CA ASP A 145 -18.19 6.92 -1.24
C ASP A 145 -18.28 7.85 -2.46
N GLU A 146 -17.18 8.52 -2.83
CA GLU A 146 -17.10 9.32 -4.05
C GLU A 146 -17.26 8.44 -5.30
N LEU A 147 -16.56 7.31 -5.37
CA LEU A 147 -16.70 6.35 -6.48
C LEU A 147 -18.13 5.82 -6.59
N VAL A 148 -18.81 5.59 -5.46
CA VAL A 148 -20.23 5.20 -5.47
C VAL A 148 -21.12 6.32 -6.01
N LYS A 149 -20.83 7.59 -5.71
CA LYS A 149 -21.61 8.76 -6.19
C LYS A 149 -21.36 9.07 -7.65
N GLY A 150 -20.11 9.16 -8.09
CA GLY A 150 -19.74 9.45 -9.48
C GLY A 150 -20.40 8.47 -10.46
N ASN A 151 -20.47 7.20 -10.07
CA ASN A 151 -21.13 6.15 -10.83
C ASN A 151 -22.66 6.32 -10.98
N ARG A 152 -23.36 7.04 -10.08
CA ARG A 152 -24.82 7.26 -10.19
C ARG A 152 -25.17 8.32 -11.24
N ASN A 153 -24.26 9.26 -11.49
CA ASN A 153 -24.49 10.37 -12.40
C ASN A 153 -24.29 9.96 -13.88
N GLU A 154 -23.57 8.87 -14.15
CA GLU A 154 -23.39 8.32 -15.50
C GLU A 154 -24.56 7.43 -15.96
N GLN A 155 -25.50 7.11 -15.08
CA GLN A 155 -26.66 6.24 -15.35
C GLN A 155 -28.00 7.00 -15.41
N GLN A 156 -27.99 8.33 -15.32
CA GLN A 156 -29.14 9.22 -15.56
C GLN A 156 -28.98 9.92 -16.90
#